data_AF-X0HLD6-F1
#
_entry.id   AF-X0HLD6-F1
#
_cell.length_a   1.000
_cell.length_b   1.000
_cell.length_c   1.000
_cell.angle_alpha   90.00
_cell.angle_beta   90.00
_cell.angle_gamma   90.00
#
_symmetry.space_group_name_H-M   'P 1'
#
loop_
_entity.id
_entity.type
_entity.pdbx_description
1 polymer ?
#
loop_
_entity_poly.entity_id
_entity_poly.type
_entity_poly.pdbx_seq_one_letter_code
_entity_poly.pdbx_strand_id
1 'polypeptide(L)'
;MMPRPHSTIPAHLPPLHLYRHILRETSYLPPAIRPEVTHRIRTRFRSHRKYDHLQNKHRAAAANLLRRLRAANSGKQSRMADLMMDAFGRTGARRRSLLSDYIQPEPPSNSDDLEALIQRIEADEKPPETAEPKGTELQNQSSPPKPAETAIESQTSTNSPEDTNETPGNVEETKPKANLVRKGPNPLQPAFYEKWNTEKLRKLLRSQRDVQRTSRLSWPKTDIKSLNPDHAVPRQTIWGKPPPPNIYQAKRANFWKRISGKAMPPLGKDEWDLLGRLSSGAQQEDQWKVPERRPAAKPSRGATTKSDAWDWEGYASRPASQVERQSPLSVYALVGRDTEKHPYQPRFDHQEFSPRWFKRAYQRVWQFTPKMDPNSKPDRPKFIWGALTNPAVSPTKAQLAIFEGVDSKGKKPKPSSQIQRAPNSRSRTAANPLRTRKA
;
A
#
# COMPACT_ATOMS: atom_id res chain seq x y z
N MET A 1 -24.13 -21.95 -2.17
CA MET A 1 -24.63 -20.99 -1.15
C MET A 1 -23.51 -20.03 -0.73
N MET A 2 -23.82 -18.78 -0.38
CA MET A 2 -22.80 -17.75 -0.10
C MET A 2 -22.39 -17.69 1.37
N PRO A 3 -21.10 -17.89 1.72
CA PRO A 3 -20.62 -17.68 3.08
C PRO A 3 -20.80 -16.23 3.53
N ARG A 4 -21.44 -16.07 4.70
CA ARG A 4 -21.61 -14.80 5.43
C ARG A 4 -20.25 -14.15 5.72
N PRO A 5 -20.17 -12.82 5.95
CA PRO A 5 -18.91 -12.12 6.23
C PRO A 5 -18.13 -12.71 7.42
N HIS A 6 -18.86 -13.26 8.40
CA HIS A 6 -18.30 -13.90 9.59
C HIS A 6 -18.32 -15.43 9.55
N SER A 7 -18.73 -16.05 8.44
CA SER A 7 -18.68 -17.50 8.36
C SER A 7 -17.24 -17.96 8.16
N THR A 8 -16.92 -19.09 8.77
CA THR A 8 -15.68 -19.81 8.48
C THR A 8 -15.58 -20.04 6.97
N ILE A 9 -14.39 -19.80 6.42
CA ILE A 9 -14.11 -20.12 5.02
C ILE A 9 -13.97 -21.64 4.97
N PRO A 10 -14.79 -22.36 4.19
CA PRO A 10 -14.65 -23.81 4.10
C PRO A 10 -13.24 -24.17 3.63
N ALA A 11 -12.72 -25.29 4.13
CA ALA A 11 -11.37 -25.75 3.84
C ALA A 11 -11.12 -25.87 2.33
N HIS A 12 -12.16 -26.29 1.59
CA HIS A 12 -12.11 -26.39 0.14
C HIS A 12 -13.12 -25.46 -0.57
N LEU A 13 -12.62 -24.52 -1.40
CA LEU A 13 -13.41 -23.67 -2.31
C LEU A 13 -12.88 -23.76 -3.75
N PRO A 14 -13.74 -23.98 -4.76
CA PRO A 14 -13.29 -23.98 -6.14
C PRO A 14 -12.75 -22.61 -6.57
N PRO A 15 -11.80 -22.52 -7.53
CA PRO A 15 -11.17 -21.27 -7.96
C PRO A 15 -12.17 -20.18 -8.39
N LEU A 16 -13.24 -20.56 -9.09
CA LEU A 16 -14.30 -19.64 -9.52
C LEU A 16 -15.05 -19.02 -8.33
N HIS A 17 -15.33 -19.81 -7.29
CA HIS A 17 -15.97 -19.30 -6.09
C HIS A 17 -15.02 -18.39 -5.31
N LEU A 18 -13.73 -18.75 -5.18
CA LEU A 18 -12.72 -17.88 -4.59
C LEU A 18 -12.65 -16.53 -5.31
N TYR A 19 -12.61 -16.53 -6.64
CA TYR A 19 -12.60 -15.31 -7.44
C TYR A 19 -13.83 -14.44 -7.16
N ARG A 20 -15.03 -15.02 -7.19
CA ARG A 20 -16.29 -14.31 -6.90
C ARG A 20 -16.32 -13.76 -5.47
N HIS A 21 -15.84 -14.51 -4.48
CA HIS A 21 -15.77 -14.06 -3.09
C HIS A 21 -14.79 -12.91 -2.92
N ILE A 22 -13.61 -13.02 -3.51
CA ILE A 22 -12.60 -11.97 -3.46
C ILE A 22 -13.15 -10.69 -4.09
N LEU A 23 -13.77 -10.76 -5.28
CA LEU A 23 -14.33 -9.58 -5.93
C LEU A 23 -15.43 -8.91 -5.11
N ARG A 24 -16.26 -9.69 -4.42
CA ARG A 24 -17.28 -9.16 -3.51
C ARG A 24 -16.68 -8.52 -2.27
N GLU A 25 -15.62 -9.09 -1.69
CA GLU A 25 -14.94 -8.42 -0.57
C GLU A 25 -14.22 -7.15 -1.03
N THR A 26 -13.75 -7.09 -2.28
CA THR A 26 -13.15 -5.86 -2.81
C THR A 26 -14.16 -4.74 -3.07
N SER A 27 -15.44 -5.06 -3.30
CA SER A 27 -16.43 -4.01 -3.54
C SER A 27 -16.70 -3.15 -2.30
N TYR A 28 -16.39 -3.66 -1.11
CA TYR A 28 -16.50 -2.94 0.17
C TYR A 28 -15.23 -2.15 0.56
N LEU A 29 -14.21 -2.14 -0.29
CA LEU A 29 -13.02 -1.31 -0.06
C LEU A 29 -13.32 0.16 -0.36
N PRO A 30 -12.55 1.10 0.22
CA PRO A 30 -12.59 2.50 -0.17
C PRO A 30 -12.45 2.66 -1.70
N PRO A 31 -13.30 3.47 -2.35
CA PRO A 31 -13.30 3.65 -3.81
C PRO A 31 -11.93 4.05 -4.37
N ALA A 32 -11.12 4.80 -3.60
CA ALA A 32 -9.77 5.19 -3.99
C ALA A 32 -8.80 4.02 -4.22
N ILE A 33 -8.90 2.94 -3.44
CA ILE A 33 -7.98 1.78 -3.53
C ILE A 33 -8.59 0.60 -4.27
N ARG A 34 -9.92 0.56 -4.38
CA ARG A 34 -10.69 -0.50 -5.03
C ARG A 34 -10.22 -0.82 -6.47
N PRO A 35 -10.06 0.15 -7.40
CA PRO A 35 -9.75 -0.16 -8.80
C PRO A 35 -8.41 -0.90 -8.93
N GLU A 36 -7.38 -0.45 -8.22
CA GLU A 36 -6.05 -1.06 -8.21
C GLU A 36 -6.07 -2.49 -7.67
N VAL A 37 -6.76 -2.70 -6.55
CA VAL A 37 -6.87 -4.03 -5.93
C VAL A 37 -7.64 -4.98 -6.85
N THR A 38 -8.76 -4.53 -7.42
CA THR A 38 -9.58 -5.31 -8.35
C THR A 38 -8.84 -5.64 -9.64
N HIS A 39 -8.12 -4.67 -10.24
CA HIS A 39 -7.29 -4.89 -11.42
C HIS A 39 -6.25 -5.97 -11.14
N ARG A 40 -5.48 -5.84 -10.04
CA ARG A 40 -4.48 -6.83 -9.63
C ARG A 40 -5.04 -8.23 -9.47
N ILE A 41 -6.24 -8.36 -8.89
CA ILE A 41 -6.91 -9.66 -8.72
C ILE A 41 -7.30 -10.22 -10.09
N ARG A 42 -7.95 -9.43 -10.94
CA ARG A 42 -8.36 -9.85 -12.29
C ARG A 42 -7.17 -10.34 -13.11
N THR A 43 -6.08 -9.58 -13.13
CA THR A 43 -4.86 -9.93 -13.88
C THR A 43 -4.28 -11.26 -13.40
N ARG A 44 -4.19 -11.49 -12.08
CA ARG A 44 -3.68 -12.75 -11.52
C ARG A 44 -4.56 -13.96 -11.81
N PHE A 45 -5.88 -13.81 -11.72
CA PHE A 45 -6.79 -14.91 -12.05
C PHE A 45 -6.82 -15.20 -13.56
N ARG A 46 -6.64 -14.17 -14.39
CA ARG A 46 -6.55 -14.34 -15.85
C ARG A 46 -5.23 -14.98 -16.28
N SER A 47 -4.10 -14.59 -15.68
CA SER A 47 -2.79 -15.16 -16.00
C SER A 47 -2.70 -16.65 -15.70
N HIS A 48 -3.38 -17.12 -14.67
CA HIS A 48 -3.42 -18.53 -14.25
C HIS A 48 -4.75 -19.21 -14.58
N ARG A 49 -5.41 -18.81 -15.68
CA ARG A 49 -6.68 -19.42 -16.13
C ARG A 49 -6.46 -20.75 -16.86
N LYS A 50 -5.38 -20.84 -17.65
CA LYS A 50 -4.97 -22.07 -18.35
C LYS A 50 -4.20 -22.98 -17.39
N TYR A 51 -3.91 -24.22 -17.81
CA TYR A 51 -3.23 -25.24 -17.01
C TYR A 51 -2.08 -24.66 -16.16
N ASP A 52 -2.18 -24.83 -14.85
CA ASP A 52 -1.31 -24.21 -13.86
C ASP A 52 -0.69 -25.26 -12.95
N HIS A 53 0.58 -25.57 -13.18
CA HIS A 53 1.36 -26.51 -12.38
C HIS A 53 1.43 -26.14 -10.89
N LEU A 54 1.20 -24.86 -10.52
CA LEU A 54 1.21 -24.38 -9.13
C LEU A 54 -0.19 -24.05 -8.59
N GLN A 55 -1.24 -24.65 -9.15
CA GLN A 55 -2.63 -24.37 -8.80
C GLN A 55 -2.90 -24.39 -7.29
N ASN A 56 -2.37 -25.38 -6.56
CA ASN A 56 -2.53 -25.48 -5.10
C ASN A 56 -1.94 -24.28 -4.36
N LYS A 57 -0.77 -23.80 -4.79
CA LYS A 57 -0.08 -22.64 -4.21
C LYS A 57 -0.84 -21.35 -4.51
N HIS A 58 -1.28 -21.14 -5.75
CA HIS A 58 -2.06 -19.97 -6.13
C HIS A 58 -3.42 -19.93 -5.45
N ARG A 59 -4.04 -21.10 -5.28
CA ARG A 59 -5.28 -21.24 -4.52
C ARG A 59 -5.08 -20.90 -3.04
N ALA A 60 -4.04 -21.42 -2.39
CA ALA A 60 -3.74 -21.08 -1.01
C ALA A 60 -3.47 -19.57 -0.85
N ALA A 61 -2.74 -18.97 -1.81
CA ALA A 61 -2.53 -17.52 -1.86
C ALA A 61 -3.85 -16.74 -2.02
N ALA A 62 -4.77 -17.20 -2.88
CA ALA A 62 -6.09 -16.60 -3.05
C ALA A 62 -6.95 -16.71 -1.78
N ALA A 63 -6.95 -17.86 -1.10
CA ALA A 63 -7.64 -18.04 0.17
C ALA A 63 -7.08 -17.12 1.27
N ASN A 64 -5.76 -16.97 1.34
CA ASN A 64 -5.09 -16.03 2.26
C ASN A 64 -5.44 -14.56 1.93
N LEU A 65 -5.55 -14.22 0.65
CA LEU A 65 -6.00 -12.89 0.23
C LEU A 65 -7.46 -12.64 0.66
N LEU A 66 -8.34 -13.63 0.48
CA LEU A 66 -9.73 -13.53 0.94
C LEU A 66 -9.81 -13.30 2.45
N ARG A 67 -9.05 -14.07 3.25
CA ARG A 67 -8.93 -13.86 4.71
C ARG A 67 -8.45 -12.45 5.04
N ARG A 68 -7.45 -11.94 4.32
CA ARG A 68 -6.91 -10.59 4.51
C ARG A 68 -7.95 -9.51 4.20
N LEU A 69 -8.69 -9.64 3.10
CA LEU A 69 -9.74 -8.68 2.70
C LEU A 69 -10.90 -8.69 3.70
N ARG A 70 -11.36 -9.86 4.11
CA ARG A 70 -12.40 -9.98 5.15
C ARG A 70 -11.97 -9.30 6.43
N ALA A 71 -10.75 -9.61 6.90
CA ALA A 71 -10.14 -8.98 8.07
C ALA A 71 -10.04 -7.45 7.93
N ALA A 72 -9.63 -6.96 6.77
CA ALA A 72 -9.53 -5.53 6.52
C ALA A 72 -10.91 -4.87 6.62
N ASN A 73 -11.91 -5.30 5.84
CA ASN A 73 -13.23 -4.65 5.93
C ASN A 73 -14.06 -5.07 7.16
N SER A 74 -13.54 -5.92 8.05
CA SER A 74 -14.14 -6.18 9.38
C SER A 74 -13.55 -5.27 10.48
N GLY A 75 -12.68 -4.32 10.12
CA GLY A 75 -12.14 -3.33 11.07
C GLY A 75 -10.66 -3.50 11.44
N LYS A 76 -9.94 -4.51 10.91
CA LYS A 76 -8.51 -4.66 11.23
C LYS A 76 -7.67 -3.61 10.52
N GLN A 77 -7.34 -2.55 11.26
CA GLN A 77 -6.58 -1.38 10.80
C GLN A 77 -5.25 -1.74 10.12
N SER A 78 -4.46 -2.64 10.69
CA SER A 78 -3.16 -3.03 10.10
C SER A 78 -3.34 -3.63 8.70
N ARG A 79 -4.34 -4.50 8.51
CA ARG A 79 -4.62 -5.14 7.21
C ARG A 79 -5.14 -4.15 6.18
N MET A 80 -5.97 -3.18 6.60
CA MET A 80 -6.45 -2.13 5.72
C MET A 80 -5.32 -1.16 5.33
N ALA A 81 -4.45 -0.79 6.28
CA ALA A 81 -3.27 0.02 6.01
C ALA A 81 -2.31 -0.68 5.03
N ASP A 82 -2.08 -1.99 5.19
CA ASP A 82 -1.29 -2.78 4.24
C ASP A 82 -1.88 -2.72 2.82
N LEU A 83 -3.21 -2.79 2.69
CA LEU A 83 -3.89 -2.68 1.40
C LEU A 83 -3.75 -1.29 0.79
N MET A 84 -3.84 -0.23 1.59
CA MET A 84 -3.59 1.15 1.12
C MET A 84 -2.15 1.31 0.63
N MET A 85 -1.17 0.82 1.38
CA MET A 85 0.24 0.86 1.00
C MET A 85 0.51 0.09 -0.31
N ASP A 86 -0.13 -1.06 -0.49
CA ASP A 86 -0.08 -1.84 -1.73
C ASP A 86 -0.73 -1.09 -2.90
N ALA A 87 -1.90 -0.47 -2.67
CA ALA A 87 -2.69 0.22 -3.70
C ALA A 87 -2.03 1.51 -4.18
N PHE A 88 -1.30 2.24 -3.34
CA PHE A 88 -0.51 3.42 -3.76
C PHE A 88 0.97 3.08 -4.06
N GLY A 89 1.28 1.80 -4.28
CA GLY A 89 2.60 1.37 -4.74
C GLY A 89 3.74 1.67 -3.77
N ARG A 90 3.47 1.75 -2.45
CA ARG A 90 4.53 1.79 -1.43
C ARG A 90 5.08 0.39 -1.15
N THR A 91 4.26 -0.63 -1.39
CA THR A 91 4.62 -2.05 -1.26
C THR A 91 4.12 -2.87 -2.45
N GLY A 92 4.57 -4.13 -2.53
CA GLY A 92 3.99 -5.12 -3.44
C GLY A 92 4.36 -4.98 -4.93
N ALA A 93 3.41 -5.32 -5.79
CA ALA A 93 3.59 -5.38 -7.25
C ALA A 93 3.52 -3.99 -7.90
N ARG A 94 2.57 -3.14 -7.49
CA ARG A 94 2.42 -1.79 -8.05
C ARG A 94 3.68 -0.94 -7.87
N ARG A 95 4.34 -1.05 -6.70
CA ARG A 95 5.66 -0.44 -6.46
C ARG A 95 6.70 -0.85 -7.50
N ARG A 96 6.72 -2.13 -7.88
CA ARG A 96 7.68 -2.66 -8.87
C ARG A 96 7.34 -2.16 -10.27
N SER A 97 6.05 -2.01 -10.58
CA SER A 97 5.58 -1.37 -11.82
C SER A 97 6.02 0.09 -11.88
N LEU A 98 5.82 0.88 -10.82
CA LEU A 98 6.28 2.28 -10.82
C LEU A 98 7.81 2.42 -10.84
N LEU A 99 8.54 1.40 -10.39
CA LEU A 99 9.99 1.35 -10.51
C LEU A 99 10.47 0.90 -11.90
N SER A 100 9.63 0.29 -12.74
CA SER A 100 10.06 -0.06 -14.11
C SER A 100 10.34 1.18 -14.95
N ASP A 101 9.73 2.32 -14.63
CA ASP A 101 9.98 3.63 -15.27
C ASP A 101 11.40 4.17 -15.01
N TYR A 102 12.17 3.50 -14.14
CA TYR A 102 13.57 3.79 -13.87
C TYR A 102 14.51 2.87 -14.65
N ILE A 103 13.99 1.89 -15.40
CA ILE A 103 14.76 1.05 -16.30
C ILE A 103 14.92 1.85 -17.60
N GLN A 104 16.17 2.03 -18.06
CA GLN A 104 16.46 2.62 -19.35
C GLN A 104 15.95 1.68 -20.45
N PRO A 105 15.29 2.19 -21.50
CA PRO A 105 14.97 1.36 -22.65
C PRO A 105 16.26 0.78 -23.22
N GLU A 106 16.23 -0.49 -23.63
CA GLU A 106 17.38 -1.08 -24.32
C GLU A 106 17.63 -0.28 -25.61
N PRO A 107 18.88 0.12 -25.89
CA PRO A 107 19.17 0.79 -27.14
C PRO A 107 18.83 -0.15 -28.29
N PRO A 108 18.16 0.33 -29.36
CA PRO A 108 17.87 -0.49 -30.52
C PRO A 108 19.18 -1.05 -31.11
N SER A 109 19.18 -2.35 -31.41
CA SER A 109 20.37 -3.04 -31.94
C SER A 109 20.74 -2.63 -33.36
N ASN A 110 19.77 -2.11 -34.15
CA ASN A 110 19.96 -1.76 -35.55
C ASN A 110 20.06 -0.23 -35.70
N SER A 111 20.90 0.23 -36.64
CA SER A 111 21.03 1.65 -37.02
C SER A 111 19.68 2.26 -37.42
N ASP A 112 18.91 1.52 -38.21
CA ASP A 112 17.66 2.00 -38.80
C ASP A 112 16.58 2.20 -37.72
N ASP A 113 16.56 1.32 -36.72
CA ASP A 113 15.67 1.43 -35.55
C ASP A 113 16.07 2.61 -34.63
N LEU A 114 17.37 2.93 -34.57
CA LEU A 114 17.90 4.08 -33.85
C LEU A 114 17.51 5.39 -34.55
N GLU A 115 17.69 5.46 -35.86
CA GLU A 115 17.30 6.62 -36.67
C GLU A 115 15.79 6.87 -36.61
N ALA A 116 14.97 5.81 -36.69
CA ALA A 116 13.52 5.92 -36.52
C ALA A 116 13.13 6.41 -35.11
N LEU A 117 13.88 6.03 -34.07
CA LEU A 117 13.65 6.52 -32.71
C LEU A 117 14.02 8.01 -32.57
N ILE A 118 15.15 8.42 -33.16
CA ILE A 118 15.56 9.84 -33.21
C ILE A 118 14.49 10.66 -33.90
N GLN A 119 14.02 10.24 -35.08
CA GLN A 119 12.98 10.94 -35.83
C GLN A 119 11.66 11.07 -35.03
N ARG A 120 11.28 10.04 -34.26
CA ARG A 120 10.08 10.10 -33.38
C ARG A 120 10.25 11.12 -32.25
N ILE A 121 11.42 11.16 -31.62
CA ILE A 121 11.71 12.11 -30.54
C ILE A 121 11.73 13.54 -31.09
N GLU A 122 12.35 13.76 -32.25
CA GLU A 122 12.37 15.06 -32.93
C GLU A 122 10.96 15.52 -33.35
N ALA A 123 10.09 14.59 -33.74
CA ALA A 123 8.68 14.90 -34.03
C ALA A 123 7.89 15.30 -32.78
N ASP A 124 8.11 14.65 -31.64
CA ASP A 124 7.46 14.98 -30.36
C ASP A 124 8.00 16.30 -29.74
N GLU A 125 9.24 16.70 -30.04
CA GLU A 125 9.84 17.95 -29.57
C GLU A 125 9.42 19.19 -30.40
N LYS A 126 8.78 19.01 -31.56
CA LYS A 126 8.31 20.14 -32.39
C LYS A 126 7.02 20.74 -31.80
N PRO A 127 7.00 22.03 -31.37
CA PRO A 127 5.82 22.63 -30.75
C PRO A 127 4.64 22.72 -31.75
N PRO A 128 3.38 22.64 -31.27
CA PRO A 128 2.20 22.73 -32.13
C PRO A 128 2.02 24.17 -32.61
N GLU A 129 2.60 24.48 -33.76
CA GLU A 129 2.30 25.70 -34.50
C GLU A 129 1.06 25.44 -35.36
N THR A 130 -0.06 26.03 -34.94
CA THR A 130 -1.28 26.37 -35.70
C THR A 130 -1.72 25.43 -36.82
N ALA A 131 -2.72 24.58 -36.55
CA ALA A 131 -3.53 23.95 -37.58
C ALA A 131 -5.02 24.20 -37.30
N GLU A 132 -5.61 25.10 -38.07
CA GLU A 132 -7.06 25.20 -38.23
C GLU A 132 -7.63 23.97 -38.95
N PRO A 133 -8.91 23.61 -38.74
CA PRO A 133 -9.51 22.40 -39.27
C PRO A 133 -10.00 22.61 -40.71
N LYS A 134 -9.62 21.72 -41.63
CA LYS A 134 -10.35 21.53 -42.89
C LYS A 134 -11.01 20.16 -42.91
N GLY A 135 -12.27 20.20 -43.34
CA GLY A 135 -13.26 19.14 -43.18
C GLY A 135 -13.12 17.95 -44.11
N THR A 136 -13.74 16.87 -43.63
CA THR A 136 -14.66 15.94 -44.32
C THR A 136 -14.29 15.45 -45.73
N GLU A 137 -14.07 14.15 -45.86
CA GLU A 137 -14.84 13.33 -46.81
C GLU A 137 -14.87 11.85 -46.41
N LEU A 138 -16.09 11.35 -46.23
CA LEU A 138 -16.47 9.95 -46.06
C LEU A 138 -16.72 9.35 -47.44
N GLN A 139 -16.06 8.25 -47.79
CA GLN A 139 -16.59 7.31 -48.78
C GLN A 139 -16.38 5.86 -48.30
N ASN A 140 -17.49 5.26 -47.90
CA ASN A 140 -17.72 3.82 -47.77
C ASN A 140 -18.69 3.41 -48.90
N GLN A 141 -18.33 2.41 -49.71
CA GLN A 141 -19.23 1.46 -50.39
C GLN A 141 -18.47 0.12 -50.42
N SER A 142 -18.86 -0.93 -49.68
CA SER A 142 -19.92 -1.93 -50.01
C SER A 142 -19.47 -2.84 -51.17
N SER A 143 -19.48 -4.19 -51.16
CA SER A 143 -20.18 -5.24 -50.37
C SER A 143 -19.63 -6.69 -50.70
N PRO A 144 -20.10 -7.78 -50.04
CA PRO A 144 -19.55 -9.17 -49.93
C PRO A 144 -20.35 -10.23 -50.79
N PRO A 145 -20.51 -11.59 -50.53
CA PRO A 145 -19.93 -12.60 -49.59
C PRO A 145 -19.65 -14.09 -50.11
N LYS A 146 -18.96 -14.96 -49.29
CA LYS A 146 -18.99 -16.47 -49.07
C LYS A 146 -19.00 -17.50 -50.26
N PRO A 147 -18.83 -18.87 -50.14
CA PRO A 147 -18.68 -19.81 -48.98
C PRO A 147 -17.69 -21.03 -49.08
N ALA A 148 -17.62 -21.80 -47.96
CA ALA A 148 -17.47 -23.29 -47.74
C ALA A 148 -16.21 -24.07 -48.23
N GLU A 149 -15.43 -24.69 -47.34
CA GLU A 149 -15.41 -26.13 -46.89
C GLU A 149 -14.61 -27.10 -47.78
N THR A 150 -13.50 -27.68 -47.28
CA THR A 150 -13.26 -29.15 -47.27
C THR A 150 -12.12 -29.53 -46.31
N ALA A 151 -12.26 -30.70 -45.70
CA ALA A 151 -11.42 -31.37 -44.72
C ALA A 151 -10.16 -32.04 -45.32
N ILE A 152 -9.21 -32.43 -44.43
CA ILE A 152 -8.40 -33.68 -44.34
C ILE A 152 -7.43 -33.44 -43.16
N GLU A 153 -7.70 -33.93 -41.95
CA GLU A 153 -7.31 -35.24 -41.39
C GLU A 153 -5.80 -35.54 -41.42
N SER A 154 -5.19 -35.59 -40.22
CA SER A 154 -4.19 -36.60 -39.84
C SER A 154 -3.94 -36.50 -38.33
N GLN A 155 -4.68 -37.34 -37.59
CA GLN A 155 -4.33 -37.81 -36.26
C GLN A 155 -3.27 -38.89 -36.41
N THR A 156 -2.27 -38.91 -35.52
CA THR A 156 -1.76 -40.17 -34.97
C THR A 156 -1.12 -39.91 -33.62
N SER A 157 -1.86 -40.27 -32.57
CA SER A 157 -1.32 -40.96 -31.41
C SER A 157 -0.58 -42.23 -31.89
N THR A 158 0.27 -42.93 -31.15
CA THR A 158 0.00 -43.58 -29.88
C THR A 158 1.28 -44.34 -29.49
N ASN A 159 1.53 -44.43 -28.17
CA ASN A 159 2.09 -45.59 -27.47
C ASN A 159 3.56 -46.00 -27.65
N SER A 160 4.27 -45.93 -26.51
CA SER A 160 5.26 -46.94 -26.08
C SER A 160 4.67 -48.35 -26.09
N PRO A 161 5.53 -49.36 -26.26
CA PRO A 161 5.53 -50.48 -25.32
C PRO A 161 6.92 -50.84 -24.79
N GLU A 162 6.88 -51.60 -23.71
CA GLU A 162 7.95 -52.09 -22.85
C GLU A 162 8.88 -53.13 -23.51
N ASP A 163 10.07 -53.25 -22.91
CA ASP A 163 10.93 -54.42 -22.72
C ASP A 163 10.96 -55.54 -23.77
N THR A 164 12.16 -55.79 -24.32
CA THR A 164 12.91 -57.05 -24.08
C THR A 164 14.30 -57.04 -24.73
N ASN A 165 15.25 -57.54 -23.94
CA ASN A 165 16.37 -58.42 -24.29
C ASN A 165 17.64 -57.93 -25.04
N GLU A 166 18.76 -58.32 -24.41
CA GLU A 166 20.00 -58.85 -25.01
C GLU A 166 21.15 -57.88 -25.38
N THR A 167 22.21 -58.00 -24.57
CA THR A 167 23.60 -57.67 -24.87
C THR A 167 24.06 -58.35 -26.17
N PRO A 168 24.78 -57.64 -27.05
CA PRO A 168 26.16 -58.06 -27.28
C PRO A 168 27.16 -56.91 -27.50
N GLY A 169 28.39 -57.15 -27.05
CA GLY A 169 29.58 -56.98 -27.91
C GLY A 169 30.00 -55.59 -28.35
N ASN A 170 30.67 -54.87 -27.45
CA ASN A 170 31.90 -54.11 -27.65
C ASN A 170 32.36 -53.81 -29.11
N VAL A 171 32.14 -52.58 -29.57
CA VAL A 171 33.04 -51.87 -30.50
C VAL A 171 33.17 -50.43 -29.99
N GLU A 172 34.30 -50.12 -29.35
CA GLU A 172 34.65 -48.78 -28.91
C GLU A 172 34.91 -47.87 -30.13
N GLU A 173 33.88 -47.17 -30.60
CA GLU A 173 34.09 -45.94 -31.37
C GLU A 173 34.62 -44.86 -30.42
N THR A 174 35.94 -44.69 -30.46
CA THR A 174 36.66 -43.63 -29.78
C THR A 174 36.19 -42.27 -30.30
N LYS A 175 35.20 -41.68 -29.62
CA LYS A 175 34.83 -40.27 -29.79
C LYS A 175 36.10 -39.42 -29.70
N PRO A 176 36.43 -38.58 -30.70
CA PRO A 176 37.60 -37.73 -30.62
C PRO A 176 37.48 -36.87 -29.36
N LYS A 177 38.42 -37.06 -28.44
CA LYS A 177 38.50 -36.28 -27.19
C LYS A 177 38.51 -34.81 -27.59
N ALA A 178 37.41 -34.11 -27.31
CA ALA A 178 37.28 -32.69 -27.57
C ALA A 178 38.49 -31.99 -26.96
N ASN A 179 39.30 -31.34 -27.79
CA ASN A 179 40.39 -30.49 -27.32
C ASN A 179 39.78 -29.49 -26.33
N LEU A 180 40.07 -29.67 -25.05
CA LEU A 180 39.71 -28.73 -23.99
C LEU A 180 40.56 -27.49 -24.20
N VAL A 181 40.19 -26.67 -25.19
CA VAL A 181 40.67 -25.30 -25.31
C VAL A 181 40.29 -24.66 -23.98
N ARG A 182 41.32 -24.28 -23.20
CA ARG A 182 41.15 -23.51 -21.96
C ARG A 182 40.44 -22.22 -22.37
N LYS A 183 39.11 -22.21 -22.28
CA LYS A 183 38.32 -20.99 -22.47
C LYS A 183 38.90 -19.99 -21.48
N GLY A 184 39.40 -18.87 -22.00
CA GLY A 184 39.79 -17.74 -21.17
C GLY A 184 38.64 -17.34 -20.23
N PRO A 185 38.91 -16.56 -19.17
CA PRO A 185 37.86 -16.11 -18.27
C PRO A 185 36.71 -15.49 -19.07
N ASN A 186 35.49 -16.02 -18.86
CA ASN A 186 34.30 -15.54 -19.56
C ASN A 186 34.19 -14.00 -19.38
N PRO A 187 33.84 -13.25 -20.43
CA PRO A 187 33.62 -11.82 -20.32
C PRO A 187 32.55 -11.55 -19.25
N LEU A 188 32.78 -10.50 -18.48
CA LEU A 188 31.85 -10.08 -17.44
C LEU A 188 30.51 -9.69 -18.09
N GLN A 189 29.46 -10.40 -17.72
CA GLN A 189 28.11 -10.06 -18.16
C GLN A 189 27.69 -8.72 -17.55
N PRO A 190 26.99 -7.85 -18.32
CA PRO A 190 26.53 -6.57 -17.81
C PRO A 190 25.63 -6.79 -16.60
N ALA A 191 25.87 -6.01 -15.54
CA ALA A 191 25.12 -6.17 -14.31
C ALA A 191 23.70 -5.61 -14.48
N PHE A 192 22.71 -6.19 -13.78
CA PHE A 192 21.30 -5.80 -13.96
C PHE A 192 21.02 -4.30 -13.71
N TYR A 193 21.84 -3.61 -12.92
CA TYR A 193 21.67 -2.20 -12.56
C TYR A 193 22.21 -1.24 -13.62
N GLU A 194 22.97 -1.72 -14.62
CA GLU A 194 23.43 -0.89 -15.75
C GLU A 194 22.25 -0.54 -16.66
N LYS A 195 21.26 -1.42 -16.76
CA LYS A 195 19.98 -1.15 -17.44
C LYS A 195 19.12 -0.13 -16.69
N TRP A 196 19.51 0.30 -15.49
CA TRP A 196 18.73 1.24 -14.68
C TRP A 196 19.30 2.65 -14.82
N ASN A 197 18.43 3.64 -14.81
CA ASN A 197 18.82 5.04 -14.66
C ASN A 197 19.26 5.29 -13.20
N THR A 198 20.53 4.96 -12.93
CA THR A 198 21.13 5.02 -11.59
C THR A 198 21.15 6.44 -11.04
N GLU A 199 21.34 7.46 -11.88
CA GLU A 199 21.36 8.86 -11.48
C GLU A 199 19.97 9.37 -11.04
N LYS A 200 18.92 9.08 -11.82
CA LYS A 200 17.53 9.39 -11.47
C LYS A 200 17.14 8.72 -10.15
N LEU A 201 17.51 7.45 -9.99
CA LEU A 201 17.27 6.70 -8.76
C LEU A 201 18.08 7.26 -7.58
N ARG A 202 19.35 7.61 -7.76
CA ARG A 202 20.21 8.19 -6.72
C ARG A 202 19.65 9.52 -6.20
N LYS A 203 19.10 10.36 -7.09
CA LYS A 203 18.43 11.62 -6.71
C LYS A 203 17.15 11.37 -5.91
N LEU A 204 16.33 10.42 -6.34
CA LEU A 204 15.14 9.99 -5.58
C LEU A 204 15.52 9.55 -4.17
N LEU A 205 16.51 8.67 -4.05
CA LEU A 205 16.98 8.14 -2.76
C LEU A 205 17.59 9.21 -1.86
N ARG A 206 18.28 10.19 -2.43
CA ARG A 206 18.78 11.35 -1.68
C ARG A 206 17.60 12.12 -1.08
N SER A 207 16.60 12.47 -1.91
CA SER A 207 15.41 13.18 -1.43
C SER A 207 14.65 12.38 -0.36
N GLN A 208 14.50 11.06 -0.54
CA GLN A 208 13.87 10.17 0.42
C GLN A 208 14.63 10.14 1.76
N ARG A 209 15.96 10.08 1.71
CA ARG A 209 16.80 10.08 2.91
C ARG A 209 16.68 11.40 3.68
N ASP A 210 16.61 12.52 2.96
CA ASP A 210 16.48 13.84 3.59
C ASP A 210 15.12 13.94 4.30
N VAL A 211 14.02 13.47 3.69
CA VAL A 211 12.72 13.36 4.37
C VAL A 211 12.75 12.37 5.53
N GLN A 212 13.43 11.22 5.41
CA GLN A 212 13.63 10.27 6.51
C GLN A 212 14.28 10.91 7.73
N ARG A 213 15.25 11.80 7.53
CA ARG A 213 15.95 12.52 8.60
C ARG A 213 15.09 13.60 9.24
N THR A 214 14.33 14.34 8.44
CA THR A 214 13.47 15.42 8.95
C THR A 214 12.19 14.90 9.61
N SER A 215 11.64 13.79 9.09
CA SER A 215 10.37 13.23 9.54
C SER A 215 10.54 12.33 10.77
N ARG A 216 9.59 12.41 11.72
CA ARG A 216 9.50 11.48 12.87
C ARG A 216 8.59 10.27 12.56
N LEU A 217 8.57 9.81 11.31
CA LEU A 217 7.65 8.78 10.85
C LEU A 217 8.26 7.38 10.95
N SER A 218 7.43 6.39 11.25
CA SER A 218 7.81 4.98 11.10
C SER A 218 7.68 4.57 9.63
N TRP A 219 8.82 4.48 8.95
CA TRP A 219 8.88 4.08 7.54
C TRP A 219 8.49 2.61 7.34
N PRO A 220 7.81 2.26 6.24
CA PRO A 220 7.41 0.86 5.95
C PRO A 220 8.62 -0.05 5.64
N LYS A 221 9.75 0.56 5.29
CA LYS A 221 11.02 -0.11 4.99
C LYS A 221 12.12 0.54 5.82
N THR A 222 13.19 -0.21 6.03
CA THR A 222 14.34 0.26 6.81
C THR A 222 15.02 1.45 6.13
N ASP A 223 15.47 2.39 6.95
CA ASP A 223 16.04 3.67 6.51
C ASP A 223 17.26 3.52 5.59
N ILE A 224 17.48 4.54 4.77
CA ILE A 224 18.58 4.60 3.82
C ILE A 224 19.81 5.17 4.54
N LYS A 225 20.72 4.28 4.96
CA LYS A 225 21.97 4.67 5.63
C LYS A 225 22.97 5.33 4.67
N SER A 226 23.35 4.63 3.60
CA SER A 226 24.36 5.07 2.63
C SER A 226 23.81 5.10 1.20
N LEU A 227 24.27 6.09 0.42
CA LEU A 227 23.94 6.28 -1.00
C LEU A 227 25.10 5.86 -1.93
N ASN A 228 26.28 5.61 -1.37
CA ASN A 228 27.47 5.23 -2.13
C ASN A 228 27.46 3.73 -2.42
N PRO A 229 27.47 3.30 -3.70
CA PRO A 229 27.40 1.88 -4.06
C PRO A 229 28.66 1.10 -3.64
N ASP A 230 29.80 1.78 -3.58
CA ASP A 230 31.11 1.17 -3.32
C ASP A 230 31.49 1.13 -1.83
N HIS A 231 30.61 1.56 -0.93
CA HIS A 231 30.89 1.54 0.51
C HIS A 231 31.26 0.14 1.04
N ALA A 232 30.71 -0.92 0.44
CA ALA A 232 30.95 -2.29 0.88
C ALA A 232 32.14 -2.97 0.16
N VAL A 233 32.82 -2.27 -0.74
CA VAL A 233 33.98 -2.79 -1.46
C VAL A 233 35.25 -2.47 -0.65
N PRO A 234 36.05 -3.46 -0.25
CA PRO A 234 37.32 -3.20 0.42
C PRO A 234 38.29 -2.51 -0.55
N ARG A 235 39.10 -1.58 -0.06
CA ARG A 235 40.09 -0.87 -0.90
C ARG A 235 41.14 -1.81 -1.48
N GLN A 236 41.57 -2.78 -0.66
CA GLN A 236 42.60 -3.75 -0.99
C GLN A 236 42.17 -5.15 -0.52
N THR A 237 42.66 -6.15 -1.23
CA THR A 237 42.57 -7.57 -0.87
C THR A 237 43.63 -7.90 0.20
N ILE A 238 43.58 -9.11 0.76
CA ILE A 238 44.59 -9.59 1.73
C ILE A 238 46.03 -9.54 1.17
N TRP A 239 46.18 -9.50 -0.16
CA TRP A 239 47.47 -9.38 -0.86
C TRP A 239 47.83 -7.93 -1.23
N GLY A 240 47.15 -6.92 -0.67
CA GLY A 240 47.41 -5.50 -0.95
C GLY A 240 46.97 -5.00 -2.33
N LYS A 241 46.47 -5.89 -3.20
CA LYS A 241 45.99 -5.55 -4.55
C LYS A 241 44.55 -5.05 -4.52
N PRO A 242 44.11 -4.16 -5.43
CA PRO A 242 42.69 -3.82 -5.55
C PRO A 242 41.85 -5.08 -5.85
N PRO A 243 40.59 -5.14 -5.39
CA PRO A 243 39.75 -6.30 -5.67
C PRO A 243 39.48 -6.45 -7.19
N PRO A 244 39.31 -7.68 -7.68
CA PRO A 244 38.97 -7.91 -9.08
C PRO A 244 37.61 -7.28 -9.45
N PRO A 245 37.39 -6.93 -10.73
CA PRO A 245 36.19 -6.25 -11.22
C PRO A 245 34.88 -7.01 -10.90
N ASN A 246 34.93 -8.34 -10.88
CA ASN A 246 33.79 -9.19 -10.54
C ASN A 246 33.26 -8.90 -9.13
N ILE A 247 34.17 -8.63 -8.17
CA ILE A 247 33.79 -8.30 -6.80
C ILE A 247 33.13 -6.92 -6.75
N TYR A 248 33.66 -5.93 -7.48
CA TYR A 248 33.02 -4.61 -7.61
C TYR A 248 31.59 -4.75 -8.14
N GLN A 249 31.42 -5.45 -9.27
CA GLN A 249 30.11 -5.67 -9.88
C GLN A 249 29.15 -6.40 -8.93
N ALA A 250 29.60 -7.47 -8.27
CA ALA A 250 28.77 -8.23 -7.35
C ALA A 250 28.35 -7.40 -6.12
N LYS A 251 29.26 -6.62 -5.53
CA LYS A 251 28.97 -5.76 -4.38
C LYS A 251 28.04 -4.61 -4.78
N ARG A 252 28.26 -3.97 -5.93
CA ARG A 252 27.38 -2.94 -6.50
C ARG A 252 25.98 -3.50 -6.80
N ALA A 253 25.90 -4.67 -7.42
CA ALA A 253 24.64 -5.34 -7.71
C ALA A 253 23.84 -5.63 -6.43
N ASN A 254 24.50 -6.15 -5.39
CA ASN A 254 23.86 -6.39 -4.10
C ASN A 254 23.40 -5.09 -3.42
N PHE A 255 24.19 -4.02 -3.51
CA PHE A 255 23.81 -2.69 -3.02
C PHE A 255 22.54 -2.20 -3.70
N TRP A 256 22.50 -2.21 -5.04
CA TRP A 256 21.35 -1.74 -5.82
C TRP A 256 20.11 -2.63 -5.62
N LYS A 257 20.28 -3.95 -5.50
CA LYS A 257 19.18 -4.87 -5.19
C LYS A 257 18.54 -4.55 -3.84
N ARG A 258 19.36 -4.27 -2.83
CA ARG A 258 18.90 -3.91 -1.48
C ARG A 258 18.20 -2.55 -1.47
N ILE A 259 18.74 -1.56 -2.18
CA ILE A 259 18.25 -0.18 -2.15
C ILE A 259 17.04 0.04 -3.04
N SER A 260 16.99 -0.56 -4.22
CA SER A 260 15.78 -0.57 -5.07
C SER A 260 14.58 -1.18 -4.34
N GLY A 261 14.80 -2.13 -3.42
CA GLY A 261 13.78 -2.67 -2.52
C GLY A 261 13.23 -1.66 -1.49
N LYS A 262 13.98 -0.59 -1.20
CA LYS A 262 13.63 0.49 -0.25
C LYS A 262 13.12 1.76 -0.91
N ALA A 263 13.42 1.93 -2.20
CA ALA A 263 13.02 3.09 -2.98
C ALA A 263 11.49 3.21 -3.03
N MET A 264 11.00 4.43 -2.81
CA MET A 264 9.59 4.81 -2.94
C MET A 264 9.39 5.56 -4.25
N PRO A 265 8.86 4.92 -5.30
CA PRO A 265 8.72 5.56 -6.60
C PRO A 265 7.68 6.69 -6.56
N PRO A 266 7.82 7.72 -7.42
CA PRO A 266 6.84 8.79 -7.54
C PRO A 266 5.50 8.26 -8.07
N LEU A 267 4.41 8.91 -7.68
CA LEU A 267 3.09 8.69 -8.29
C LEU A 267 2.86 9.70 -9.42
N GLY A 268 1.91 9.39 -10.29
CA GLY A 268 1.32 10.35 -11.21
C GLY A 268 0.64 11.51 -10.46
N LYS A 269 0.53 12.66 -11.14
CA LYS A 269 0.01 13.91 -10.55
C LYS A 269 -1.39 13.73 -9.98
N ASP A 270 -2.30 13.15 -10.75
CA ASP A 270 -3.71 13.02 -10.39
C ASP A 270 -3.91 12.14 -9.15
N GLU A 271 -3.18 11.02 -9.07
CA GLU A 271 -3.24 10.13 -7.92
C GLU A 271 -2.64 10.77 -6.66
N TRP A 272 -1.58 11.56 -6.83
CA TRP A 272 -0.94 12.26 -5.73
C TRP A 272 -1.85 13.37 -5.18
N ASP A 273 -2.52 14.11 -6.05
CA ASP A 273 -3.49 15.15 -5.67
C ASP A 273 -4.73 14.53 -5.00
N LEU A 274 -5.24 13.41 -5.52
CA LEU A 274 -6.28 12.62 -4.89
C LEU A 274 -5.87 12.18 -3.47
N LEU A 275 -4.66 11.65 -3.32
CA LEU A 275 -4.15 11.24 -2.01
C LEU A 275 -4.01 12.43 -1.05
N GLY A 276 -3.62 13.60 -1.55
CA GLY A 276 -3.63 14.86 -0.82
C GLY A 276 -5.02 15.23 -0.29
N ARG A 277 -6.06 15.15 -1.14
CA ARG A 277 -7.47 15.39 -0.74
C ARG A 277 -7.96 14.36 0.29
N LEU A 278 -7.66 13.07 0.11
CA LEU A 278 -8.02 12.05 1.09
C LEU A 278 -7.33 12.27 2.43
N SER A 279 -6.10 12.78 2.41
CA SER A 279 -5.33 13.14 3.60
C SER A 279 -5.91 14.36 4.34
N SER A 280 -6.61 15.26 3.66
CA SER A 280 -7.31 16.39 4.30
C SER A 280 -8.62 15.94 4.96
N GLY A 281 -9.22 14.83 4.48
CA GLY A 281 -10.43 14.24 5.03
C GLY A 281 -11.56 14.04 4.01
N ALA A 282 -11.30 14.22 2.71
CA ALA A 282 -12.28 14.08 1.63
C ALA A 282 -12.97 12.71 1.56
N GLN A 283 -12.50 11.71 2.31
CA GLN A 283 -13.12 10.38 2.41
C GLN A 283 -14.60 10.41 2.87
N GLN A 284 -15.04 11.49 3.52
CA GLN A 284 -16.44 11.67 3.93
C GLN A 284 -17.35 12.11 2.78
N GLU A 285 -16.79 12.62 1.69
CA GLU A 285 -17.54 13.01 0.51
C GLU A 285 -18.16 11.77 -0.15
N ASP A 286 -19.36 11.91 -0.69
CA ASP A 286 -20.14 10.78 -1.25
C ASP A 286 -19.37 10.01 -2.34
N GLN A 287 -18.49 10.71 -3.07
CA GLN A 287 -17.65 10.11 -4.12
C GLN A 287 -16.67 9.06 -3.57
N TRP A 288 -16.17 9.25 -2.35
CA TRP A 288 -15.13 8.41 -1.75
C TRP A 288 -15.58 7.69 -0.49
N LYS A 289 -16.83 7.86 -0.05
CA LYS A 289 -17.40 7.13 1.09
C LYS A 289 -17.24 5.61 0.91
N VAL A 290 -16.83 4.94 1.98
CA VAL A 290 -16.66 3.48 1.97
C VAL A 290 -18.04 2.82 1.84
N PRO A 291 -18.26 1.94 0.84
CA PRO A 291 -19.54 1.25 0.71
C PRO A 291 -19.83 0.36 1.92
N GLU A 292 -21.05 0.42 2.42
CA GLU A 292 -21.48 -0.42 3.53
C GLU A 292 -21.60 -1.88 3.11
N ARG A 293 -21.28 -2.77 4.05
CA ARG A 293 -21.48 -4.21 3.85
C ARG A 293 -22.96 -4.51 3.87
N ARG A 294 -23.41 -5.47 3.04
CA ARG A 294 -24.79 -5.98 3.14
C ARG A 294 -25.05 -6.47 4.57
N PRO A 295 -26.09 -5.94 5.26
CA PRO A 295 -26.40 -6.37 6.60
C PRO A 295 -26.83 -7.84 6.60
N ALA A 296 -26.55 -8.55 7.70
CA ALA A 296 -27.17 -9.85 7.93
C ALA A 296 -28.69 -9.66 8.05
N ALA A 297 -29.46 -10.63 7.56
CA ALA A 297 -30.91 -10.64 7.74
C ALA A 297 -31.20 -10.55 9.24
N LYS A 298 -31.82 -9.44 9.67
CA LYS A 298 -32.32 -9.30 11.03
C LYS A 298 -33.69 -9.99 11.10
N PRO A 299 -33.99 -10.73 12.17
CA PRO A 299 -35.34 -11.27 12.34
C PRO A 299 -36.34 -10.10 12.38
N SER A 300 -37.49 -10.29 11.73
CA SER A 300 -38.61 -9.36 11.87
C SER A 300 -39.07 -9.37 13.34
N ARG A 301 -39.28 -8.18 13.92
CA ARG A 301 -39.70 -7.95 15.31
C ARG A 301 -40.64 -9.06 15.84
N GLY A 302 -40.27 -9.71 16.95
CA GLY A 302 -41.22 -10.48 17.79
C GLY A 302 -40.72 -11.76 18.46
N ALA A 303 -39.64 -12.41 18.01
CA ALA A 303 -39.24 -13.71 18.55
C ALA A 303 -38.06 -13.61 19.55
N THR A 304 -38.27 -12.96 20.68
CA THR A 304 -37.38 -13.09 21.85
C THR A 304 -37.91 -14.16 22.79
N THR A 305 -37.87 -15.42 22.34
CA THR A 305 -37.90 -16.57 23.25
C THR A 305 -36.47 -17.05 23.41
N LYS A 306 -35.72 -16.35 24.27
CA LYS A 306 -34.52 -16.93 24.87
C LYS A 306 -35.01 -18.03 25.81
N SER A 307 -35.12 -19.25 25.30
CA SER A 307 -35.25 -20.42 26.17
C SER A 307 -33.87 -20.67 26.77
N ASP A 308 -33.75 -20.63 28.10
CA ASP A 308 -32.51 -20.91 28.85
C ASP A 308 -31.84 -22.26 28.47
N ALA A 309 -32.60 -23.18 27.87
CA ALA A 309 -32.11 -24.49 27.46
C ALA A 309 -31.29 -24.49 26.16
N TRP A 310 -31.49 -23.53 25.25
CA TRP A 310 -30.81 -23.53 23.94
C TRP A 310 -30.76 -22.13 23.31
N ASP A 311 -29.55 -21.57 23.24
CA ASP A 311 -29.23 -20.27 22.63
C ASP A 311 -29.24 -20.32 21.09
N TRP A 312 -30.37 -20.67 20.47
CA TRP A 312 -30.50 -20.72 19.00
C TRP A 312 -30.18 -19.37 18.35
N GLU A 313 -30.44 -18.26 19.03
CA GLU A 313 -30.14 -16.90 18.55
C GLU A 313 -28.63 -16.69 18.38
N GLY A 314 -27.83 -17.22 19.31
CA GLY A 314 -26.36 -17.22 19.22
C GLY A 314 -25.89 -17.96 17.97
N TYR A 315 -26.43 -19.16 17.72
CA TYR A 315 -26.12 -19.97 16.55
C TYR A 315 -26.64 -19.39 15.22
N ALA A 316 -27.75 -18.64 15.26
CA ALA A 316 -28.31 -18.00 14.08
C ALA A 316 -27.54 -16.72 13.69
N SER A 317 -27.04 -15.98 14.68
CA SER A 317 -26.35 -14.70 14.51
C SER A 317 -24.83 -14.85 14.29
N ARG A 318 -24.18 -15.76 15.01
CA ARG A 318 -22.73 -16.00 15.02
C ARG A 318 -22.42 -17.39 14.46
N PRO A 319 -21.24 -17.62 13.86
CA PRO A 319 -20.84 -18.96 13.43
C PRO A 319 -20.76 -19.90 14.63
N ALA A 320 -21.16 -21.17 14.46
CA ALA A 320 -21.16 -22.19 15.52
C ALA A 320 -19.80 -22.28 16.24
N SER A 321 -18.69 -22.20 15.48
CA SER A 321 -17.33 -22.21 16.04
C SER A 321 -17.01 -21.05 17.00
N GLN A 322 -17.83 -20.01 17.05
CA GLN A 322 -17.65 -18.87 17.95
C GLN A 322 -18.61 -18.94 19.14
N VAL A 323 -19.79 -19.55 18.94
CA VAL A 323 -20.77 -19.81 20.01
C VAL A 323 -20.29 -20.96 20.89
N GLU A 324 -19.74 -22.02 20.28
CA GLU A 324 -19.29 -23.24 20.96
C GLU A 324 -17.87 -23.13 21.53
N ARG A 325 -17.07 -22.18 21.04
CA ARG A 325 -15.67 -22.09 21.45
C ARG A 325 -15.60 -21.57 22.88
N GLN A 326 -15.22 -22.47 23.79
CA GLN A 326 -14.85 -22.13 25.16
C GLN A 326 -13.83 -20.99 25.13
N SER A 327 -14.08 -19.96 25.94
CA SER A 327 -13.15 -18.85 26.10
C SER A 327 -11.79 -19.37 26.56
N PRO A 328 -10.66 -18.81 26.09
CA PRO A 328 -9.35 -19.22 26.59
C PRO A 328 -9.30 -19.08 28.12
N LEU A 329 -8.57 -19.96 28.80
CA LEU A 329 -8.56 -20.06 30.27
C LEU A 329 -8.29 -18.71 30.97
N SER A 330 -7.45 -17.86 30.39
CA SER A 330 -7.16 -16.51 30.90
C SER A 330 -8.37 -15.58 30.91
N VAL A 331 -9.25 -15.69 29.91
CA VAL A 331 -10.51 -14.93 29.84
C VAL A 331 -11.54 -15.58 30.76
N TYR A 332 -11.62 -16.91 30.76
CA TYR A 332 -12.54 -17.64 31.63
C TYR A 332 -12.27 -17.37 33.13
N ALA A 333 -11.00 -17.31 33.53
CA ALA A 333 -10.62 -16.98 34.90
C ALA A 333 -11.01 -15.53 35.31
N LEU A 334 -11.09 -14.63 34.33
CA LEU A 334 -11.38 -13.22 34.57
C LEU A 334 -12.89 -12.88 34.49
N VAL A 335 -13.64 -13.61 33.65
CA VAL A 335 -15.03 -13.33 33.27
C VAL A 335 -16.01 -14.41 33.76
N GLY A 336 -15.51 -15.61 34.08
CA GLY A 336 -16.33 -16.77 34.38
C GLY A 336 -17.00 -17.35 33.14
N ARG A 337 -18.06 -18.15 33.38
CA ARG A 337 -18.87 -18.81 32.35
C ARG A 337 -19.79 -17.83 31.59
N ASP A 338 -20.19 -16.74 32.24
CA ASP A 338 -21.15 -15.77 31.71
C ASP A 338 -20.45 -14.67 30.92
N THR A 339 -20.11 -15.00 29.67
CA THR A 339 -19.35 -14.10 28.81
C THR A 339 -20.07 -12.79 28.51
N GLU A 340 -21.40 -12.76 28.37
CA GLU A 340 -22.12 -11.65 27.72
C GLU A 340 -22.36 -10.39 28.58
N LYS A 341 -22.28 -10.49 29.91
CA LYS A 341 -22.64 -9.40 30.85
C LYS A 341 -21.48 -8.88 31.70
N HIS A 342 -20.26 -9.38 31.50
CA HIS A 342 -19.15 -9.07 32.40
C HIS A 342 -18.41 -7.77 32.01
N PRO A 343 -18.06 -6.88 32.96
CA PRO A 343 -17.36 -5.62 32.67
C PRO A 343 -16.02 -5.80 31.94
N TYR A 344 -15.34 -6.92 32.20
CA TYR A 344 -14.06 -7.29 31.62
C TYR A 344 -14.17 -8.27 30.44
N GLN A 345 -15.35 -8.44 29.85
CA GLN A 345 -15.50 -9.26 28.66
C GLN A 345 -14.55 -8.76 27.57
N PRO A 346 -13.81 -9.67 26.89
CA PRO A 346 -13.06 -9.27 25.70
C PRO A 346 -14.05 -8.73 24.68
N ARG A 347 -14.04 -7.41 24.49
CA ARG A 347 -14.80 -6.77 23.42
C ARG A 347 -14.27 -7.32 22.12
N PHE A 348 -15.10 -8.06 21.40
CA PHE A 348 -14.82 -8.36 20.01
C PHE A 348 -14.97 -7.05 19.25
N ASP A 349 -13.88 -6.28 19.20
CA ASP A 349 -13.84 -5.00 18.52
C ASP A 349 -14.08 -5.23 17.02
N HIS A 350 -15.34 -5.22 16.61
CA HIS A 350 -15.72 -4.78 15.27
C HIS A 350 -15.43 -3.29 15.22
N GLN A 351 -14.14 -2.94 15.16
CA GLN A 351 -13.72 -1.55 15.14
C GLN A 351 -14.10 -0.98 13.77
N GLU A 352 -15.27 -0.36 13.71
CA GLU A 352 -15.63 0.45 12.56
C GLU A 352 -14.53 1.49 12.35
N PHE A 353 -14.13 1.66 11.09
CA PHE A 353 -13.07 2.60 10.78
C PHE A 353 -13.58 4.02 11.01
N SER A 354 -13.07 4.66 12.06
CA SER A 354 -13.32 6.09 12.28
C SER A 354 -12.83 6.90 11.07
N PRO A 355 -13.55 7.95 10.64
CA PRO A 355 -13.07 8.86 9.59
C PRO A 355 -11.68 9.44 9.90
N ARG A 356 -11.40 9.68 11.19
CA ARG A 356 -10.07 10.12 11.66
C ARG A 356 -8.97 9.10 11.37
N TRP A 357 -9.30 7.81 11.47
CA TRP A 357 -8.35 6.75 11.16
C TRP A 357 -8.01 6.76 9.67
N PHE A 358 -9.00 6.82 8.78
CA PHE A 358 -8.77 6.93 7.34
C PHE A 358 -7.91 8.14 6.99
N LYS A 359 -8.26 9.32 7.54
CA LYS A 359 -7.48 10.55 7.35
C LYS A 359 -6.00 10.33 7.70
N ARG A 360 -5.72 9.78 8.89
CA ARG A 360 -4.34 9.50 9.33
C ARG A 360 -3.64 8.44 8.47
N ALA A 361 -4.36 7.41 8.05
CA ALA A 361 -3.82 6.36 7.19
C ALA A 361 -3.42 6.93 5.83
N TYR A 362 -4.30 7.69 5.17
CA TYR A 362 -3.98 8.38 3.91
C TYR A 362 -2.88 9.41 4.08
N GLN A 363 -2.88 10.22 5.14
CA GLN A 363 -1.78 11.14 5.47
C GLN A 363 -0.44 10.43 5.58
N ARG A 364 -0.41 9.25 6.20
CA ARG A 364 0.80 8.45 6.32
C ARG A 364 1.27 7.95 4.96
N VAL A 365 0.36 7.45 4.12
CA VAL A 365 0.71 7.05 2.74
C VAL A 365 1.23 8.24 1.94
N TRP A 366 0.56 9.40 2.05
CA TRP A 366 0.89 10.62 1.33
C TRP A 366 2.32 11.13 1.62
N GLN A 367 2.75 11.04 2.87
CA GLN A 367 4.11 11.39 3.27
C GLN A 367 5.17 10.44 2.71
N PHE A 368 4.80 9.18 2.42
CA PHE A 368 5.68 8.22 1.74
C PHE A 368 5.61 8.30 0.22
N THR A 369 4.70 9.10 -0.34
CA THR A 369 4.55 9.27 -1.79
C THR A 369 5.22 10.55 -2.26
N PRO A 370 6.32 10.45 -3.02
CA PRO A 370 6.79 11.58 -3.79
C PRO A 370 5.90 11.77 -5.02
N LYS A 371 5.87 12.99 -5.53
CA LYS A 371 5.55 13.31 -6.91
C LYS A 371 6.79 13.86 -7.60
N MET A 372 6.89 13.63 -8.90
CA MET A 372 7.91 14.27 -9.73
C MET A 372 7.39 15.63 -10.19
N ASP A 373 8.22 16.66 -10.07
CA ASP A 373 7.84 18.01 -10.51
C ASP A 373 7.79 18.05 -12.05
N PRO A 374 6.65 18.44 -12.65
CA PRO A 374 6.51 18.46 -14.11
C PRO A 374 7.42 19.49 -14.76
N ASN A 375 7.71 20.59 -14.06
CA ASN A 375 8.56 21.68 -14.56
C ASN A 375 10.06 21.41 -14.35
N SER A 376 10.42 20.21 -13.87
CA SER A 376 11.80 19.86 -13.60
C SER A 376 12.51 19.41 -14.87
N LYS A 377 13.73 19.89 -15.09
CA LYS A 377 14.58 19.41 -16.20
C LYS A 377 14.74 17.88 -16.14
N PRO A 378 14.75 17.17 -17.29
CA PRO A 378 14.82 15.71 -17.33
C PRO A 378 16.07 15.17 -16.63
N ASP A 379 17.20 15.88 -16.77
CA ASP A 379 18.47 15.49 -16.14
C ASP A 379 18.46 15.67 -14.63
N ARG A 380 17.66 16.60 -14.10
CA ARG A 380 17.67 16.99 -12.68
C ARG A 380 16.25 16.91 -12.12
N PRO A 381 15.68 15.70 -12.00
CA PRO A 381 14.34 15.52 -11.48
C PRO A 381 14.27 15.97 -10.02
N LYS A 382 13.34 16.89 -9.73
CA LYS A 382 12.98 17.32 -8.38
C LYS A 382 11.78 16.52 -7.90
N PHE A 383 11.86 16.06 -6.66
CA PHE A 383 10.82 15.26 -6.02
C PHE A 383 10.20 16.05 -4.88
N ILE A 384 8.88 16.24 -4.93
CA ILE A 384 8.09 16.84 -3.85
C ILE A 384 7.42 15.73 -3.06
N TRP A 385 7.51 15.82 -1.73
CA TRP A 385 6.91 14.87 -0.80
C TRP A 385 5.69 15.49 -0.12
N GLY A 386 4.72 14.66 0.29
CA GLY A 386 3.60 15.11 1.11
C GLY A 386 4.09 15.60 2.48
N ALA A 387 3.65 16.78 2.91
CA ALA A 387 4.02 17.37 4.18
C ALA A 387 2.82 17.41 5.13
N LEU A 388 3.05 17.14 6.43
CA LEU A 388 2.02 17.34 7.45
C LEU A 388 1.78 18.84 7.65
N THR A 389 0.66 19.34 7.16
CA THR A 389 0.09 20.56 7.72
C THR A 389 -0.55 20.17 9.04
N ASN A 390 0.15 20.38 10.15
CA ASN A 390 -0.48 20.41 11.46
C ASN A 390 -0.94 21.86 11.66
N PRO A 391 -2.17 22.24 11.25
CA PRO A 391 -2.66 23.54 11.65
C PRO A 391 -2.59 23.59 13.18
N ALA A 392 -2.01 24.66 13.72
CA ALA A 392 -2.03 24.87 15.16
C ALA A 392 -3.49 24.80 15.60
N VAL A 393 -3.81 23.83 16.46
CA VAL A 393 -5.17 23.68 16.96
C VAL A 393 -5.44 24.89 17.85
N SER A 394 -6.41 25.72 17.48
CA SER A 394 -6.83 26.82 18.33
C SER A 394 -7.25 26.27 19.69
N PRO A 395 -6.74 26.85 20.80
CA PRO A 395 -7.01 26.34 22.12
C PRO A 395 -8.51 26.39 22.43
N THR A 396 -9.03 25.35 23.08
CA THR A 396 -10.43 25.32 23.53
C THR A 396 -10.66 26.40 24.60
N LYS A 397 -11.88 26.94 24.72
CA LYS A 397 -12.22 27.92 25.77
C LYS A 397 -11.79 27.48 27.18
N ALA A 398 -11.98 26.20 27.51
CA ALA A 398 -11.53 25.63 28.79
C ALA A 398 -9.99 25.65 28.96
N GLN A 399 -9.24 25.51 27.88
CA GLN A 399 -7.77 25.62 27.90
C GLN A 399 -7.33 27.08 28.02
N LEU A 400 -8.06 28.01 27.39
CA LEU A 400 -7.83 29.44 27.54
C LEU A 400 -8.11 29.93 28.97
N ALA A 401 -9.14 29.39 29.63
CA ALA A 401 -9.50 29.74 31.01
C ALA A 401 -8.36 29.52 32.01
N ILE A 402 -7.46 28.57 31.76
CA ILE A 402 -6.26 28.33 32.59
C ILE A 402 -5.32 29.56 32.60
N PHE A 403 -5.35 30.35 31.53
CA PHE A 403 -4.52 31.53 31.35
C PHE A 403 -5.26 32.85 31.61
N GLU A 404 -6.51 32.82 32.09
CA GLU A 404 -7.22 34.02 32.52
C GLU A 404 -6.54 34.64 33.75
N GLY A 405 -6.29 35.95 33.71
CA GLY A 405 -5.59 36.66 34.78
C GLY A 405 -4.07 36.44 34.82
N VAL A 406 -3.48 35.98 33.72
CA VAL A 406 -2.04 35.77 33.57
C VAL A 406 -1.51 36.73 32.50
N ASP A 407 -0.41 37.42 32.79
CA ASP A 407 0.26 38.32 31.83
C ASP A 407 0.86 37.54 30.66
N SER A 408 1.27 38.22 29.59
CA SER A 408 1.98 37.62 28.43
C SER A 408 3.25 36.84 28.79
N LYS A 409 3.79 37.07 29.99
CA LYS A 409 4.95 36.37 30.56
C LYS A 409 4.59 35.16 31.45
N GLY A 410 3.32 34.77 31.53
CA GLY A 410 2.89 33.60 32.30
C GLY A 410 2.79 33.83 33.82
N LYS A 411 2.78 35.09 34.28
CA LYS A 411 2.73 35.44 35.71
C LYS A 411 1.38 36.06 36.07
N LYS A 412 0.84 35.71 37.24
CA LYS A 412 -0.31 36.43 37.81
C LYS A 412 0.16 37.81 38.30
N PRO A 413 -0.53 38.91 37.96
CA PRO A 413 -0.16 40.23 38.44
C PRO A 413 -0.29 40.24 39.97
N LYS A 414 0.75 40.72 40.68
CA LYS A 414 0.67 40.90 42.13
C LYS A 414 -0.39 41.99 42.40
N PRO A 415 -1.34 41.79 43.34
CA PRO A 415 -2.23 42.86 43.73
C PRO A 415 -1.38 44.04 44.24
N SER A 416 -1.61 45.23 43.70
CA SER A 416 -0.88 46.43 44.10
C SER A 416 -1.10 46.70 45.58
N SER A 417 -0.12 46.36 46.40
CA SER A 417 -0.06 46.72 47.82
C SER A 417 0.25 48.21 47.94
N GLN A 418 -0.72 49.06 47.62
CA GLN A 418 -0.58 50.51 47.77
C GLN A 418 -1.92 51.15 48.14
N ILE A 419 -2.39 50.82 49.35
CA ILE A 419 -3.13 51.79 50.17
C ILE A 419 -2.20 52.05 51.36
N GLN A 420 -1.27 52.98 51.17
CA GLN A 420 -0.54 53.58 52.27
C GLN A 420 -1.57 54.27 53.16
N ARG A 421 -1.66 53.79 54.40
CA ARG A 421 -2.47 54.41 55.46
C ARG A 421 -2.10 55.88 55.57
N ALA A 422 -3.04 56.77 55.28
CA ALA A 422 -2.92 58.20 55.59
C ALA A 422 -2.74 58.39 57.11
N PRO A 423 -1.92 59.35 57.57
CA PRO A 423 -1.75 59.61 58.99
C PRO A 423 -3.03 60.22 59.58
N ASN A 424 -3.50 59.63 60.68
CA ASN A 424 -4.64 60.13 61.47
C ASN A 424 -4.35 61.54 62.00
N SER A 425 -4.84 62.58 61.31
CA SER A 425 -5.02 63.90 61.91
C SER A 425 -6.29 63.87 62.75
N ARG A 426 -6.12 63.84 64.08
CA ARG A 426 -7.19 64.07 65.05
C ARG A 426 -7.69 65.51 64.92
N SER A 427 -8.91 65.72 64.45
CA SER A 427 -9.70 66.91 64.76
C SER A 427 -10.90 66.50 65.60
N ARG A 428 -10.87 66.92 66.88
CA ARG A 428 -11.99 66.90 67.82
C ARG A 428 -12.91 68.07 67.48
N THR A 429 -14.15 67.79 67.13
CA THR A 429 -15.31 68.70 67.29
C THR A 429 -16.55 67.82 67.12
N ALA A 430 -17.15 67.32 68.20
CA ALA A 430 -18.15 67.96 69.07
C ALA A 430 -19.56 68.07 68.43
N ALA A 431 -20.55 67.63 69.23
CA ALA A 431 -21.99 67.87 69.15
C ALA A 431 -22.87 66.93 68.28
N ASN A 432 -23.42 65.88 68.93
CA ASN A 432 -24.86 65.65 69.25
C ASN A 432 -25.98 66.00 68.22
N PRO A 433 -27.21 65.44 68.36
CA PRO A 433 -27.60 64.05 68.68
C PRO A 433 -28.86 63.56 67.91
N LEU A 434 -29.18 62.26 68.08
CA LEU A 434 -30.52 61.65 68.20
C LEU A 434 -31.72 62.23 67.41
N ARG A 435 -32.27 61.44 66.48
CA ARG A 435 -33.75 61.33 66.37
C ARG A 435 -34.22 59.98 65.78
N THR A 436 -34.61 59.11 66.71
CA THR A 436 -35.80 58.23 66.73
C THR A 436 -36.24 57.46 65.48
N ARG A 437 -36.22 56.13 65.66
CA ARG A 437 -37.13 55.12 65.09
C ARG A 437 -38.61 55.54 65.10
N LYS A 438 -39.34 55.13 64.06
CA LYS A 438 -40.72 54.56 64.06
C LYS A 438 -40.84 53.79 62.73
N ALA A 439 -40.90 52.46 62.80
CA ALA A 439 -42.11 51.63 62.88
C ALA A 439 -42.70 51.39 61.49
#